data_AF-A0A1H4FQD9-F1
#
_entry.id   AF-A0A1H4FQD9-F1
#
_cell.length_a   1.000
_cell.length_b   1.000
_cell.length_c   1.000
_cell.angle_alpha   90.00
_cell.angle_beta   90.00
_cell.angle_gamma   90.00
#
_symmetry.space_group_name_H-M   'P 1'
#
loop_
_entity.id
_entity.type
_entity.pdbx_description
1 polymer ?
#
loop_
_entity_poly.entity_id
_entity_poly.type
_entity_poly.pdbx_seq_one_letter_code
_entity_poly.pdbx_strand_id
1 'polypeptide(L)'
;MTGHADRLGSKTYNLELSLKRAEAVAAYLRNEVGLPVGSIGVAAMGEARPLVGCPTENGDALKACLAPNRRVEVVFVGHALVDHDRIMLVREIESGGADLIEIEEIARTTVTILD
;
A
#
# COMPACT_ATOMS: atom_id res chain seq x y z
N MET A 1 -4.92 0.78 -4.23
CA MET A 1 -3.46 0.77 -4.44
C MET A 1 -3.10 1.89 -5.38
N THR A 2 -2.12 2.71 -5.03
CA THR A 2 -1.79 3.92 -5.78
C THR A 2 -0.30 4.05 -6.01
N GLY A 3 0.12 4.15 -7.27
CA GLY A 3 1.52 4.32 -7.63
C GLY A 3 1.93 5.79 -7.68
N HIS A 4 3.18 6.05 -7.30
CA HIS A 4 3.80 7.38 -7.34
C HIS A 4 5.18 7.34 -8.02
N ALA A 5 5.56 8.48 -8.57
CA ALA A 5 6.88 8.73 -9.15
C ALA A 5 7.48 9.99 -8.51
N ASP A 6 8.81 10.11 -8.61
CA ASP A 6 9.46 11.39 -8.37
C ASP A 6 9.29 12.31 -9.60
N ARG A 7 9.81 13.55 -9.47
CA ARG A 7 9.70 14.58 -10.51
C ARG A 7 10.68 14.41 -11.68
N LEU A 8 11.47 13.34 -11.74
CA LEU A 8 12.45 13.14 -12.79
C LEU A 8 11.79 12.44 -13.98
N GLY A 9 11.60 13.18 -15.07
CA GLY A 9 10.95 12.68 -16.28
C GLY A 9 9.83 13.60 -16.74
N SER A 10 9.09 13.18 -17.77
CA SER A 10 7.88 13.91 -18.18
C SER A 10 6.69 13.48 -17.33
N LYS A 11 5.73 14.40 -17.15
CA LYS A 11 4.49 14.11 -16.41
C LYS A 11 3.76 12.87 -16.94
N THR A 12 3.66 12.72 -18.27
CA THR A 12 3.04 11.56 -18.92
C THR A 12 3.79 10.27 -18.61
N TYR A 13 5.12 10.29 -18.75
CA TYR A 13 5.97 9.14 -18.42
C TYR A 13 5.83 8.74 -16.94
N ASN A 14 5.83 9.71 -16.04
CA ASN A 14 5.70 9.48 -14.61
C ASN A 14 4.33 8.90 -14.24
N LEU A 15 3.26 9.33 -14.93
CA LEU A 15 1.93 8.75 -14.73
C LEU A 15 1.90 7.27 -15.16
N GLU A 16 2.38 6.95 -16.37
CA GLU A 16 2.45 5.57 -16.87
C GLU A 16 3.34 4.67 -16.01
N LEU A 17 4.52 5.16 -15.61
CA LEU A 17 5.45 4.42 -14.75
C LEU A 17 4.83 4.11 -13.39
N SER A 18 4.14 5.10 -12.82
CA SER A 18 3.45 4.93 -11.53
C SER A 18 2.32 3.90 -11.61
N LEU A 19 1.56 3.87 -12.72
CA LEU A 19 0.54 2.85 -12.96
C LEU A 19 1.15 1.45 -13.02
N LYS A 20 2.18 1.26 -13.86
CA LYS A 20 2.87 -0.03 -14.02
C LYS A 20 3.39 -0.59 -12.70
N ARG A 21 3.94 0.27 -11.84
CA ARG A 21 4.40 -0.12 -10.49
C ARG A 21 3.26 -0.61 -9.62
N ALA A 22 2.13 0.11 -9.60
CA ALA A 22 0.96 -0.29 -8.83
C ALA A 22 0.35 -1.60 -9.36
N GLU A 23 0.30 -1.79 -10.68
CA GLU A 23 -0.14 -3.04 -11.30
C GLU A 23 0.77 -4.23 -10.94
N ALA A 24 2.10 -4.02 -10.90
CA ALA A 24 3.04 -5.06 -10.51
C ALA A 24 2.83 -5.52 -9.05
N VAL A 25 2.60 -4.58 -8.13
CA VAL A 25 2.29 -4.92 -6.73
C VAL A 25 0.93 -5.61 -6.63
N ALA A 26 -0.08 -5.15 -7.37
CA ALA A 26 -1.39 -5.82 -7.41
C ALA A 26 -1.29 -7.25 -7.97
N ALA A 27 -0.50 -7.47 -9.02
CA ALA A 27 -0.25 -8.80 -9.56
C ALA A 27 0.43 -9.72 -8.54
N TYR A 28 1.45 -9.22 -7.85
CA TYR A 28 2.11 -9.95 -6.76
C TYR A 28 1.10 -10.36 -5.67
N LEU A 29 0.26 -9.43 -5.19
CA LEU A 29 -0.73 -9.75 -4.15
C LEU A 29 -1.80 -10.74 -4.62
N ARG A 30 -2.19 -10.73 -5.90
CA ARG A 30 -3.12 -11.73 -6.44
C ARG A 30 -2.49 -13.12 -6.51
N ASN A 31 -1.24 -13.19 -6.99
CA ASN A 31 -0.59 -14.46 -7.28
C ASN A 31 -0.01 -15.13 -6.03
N GLU A 32 0.65 -14.35 -5.19
CA GLU A 32 1.41 -14.88 -4.04
C GLU A 32 0.59 -14.88 -2.74
N VAL A 33 -0.35 -13.94 -2.59
CA VAL A 33 -1.21 -13.82 -1.40
C VAL A 33 -2.63 -14.34 -1.66
N GLY A 34 -3.00 -14.59 -2.92
CA GLY A 34 -4.30 -15.16 -3.28
C GLY A 34 -5.47 -14.17 -3.21
N LEU A 35 -5.21 -12.86 -3.21
CA LEU A 35 -6.30 -11.87 -3.19
C LEU A 35 -7.18 -12.00 -4.46
N PRO A 36 -8.53 -11.96 -4.34
CA PRO A 36 -9.43 -12.06 -5.49
C PRO A 36 -9.20 -10.98 -6.56
N VAL A 37 -9.41 -11.33 -7.83
CA VAL A 37 -9.13 -10.45 -8.99
C VAL A 37 -9.88 -9.11 -8.95
N GLY A 38 -11.00 -9.02 -8.22
CA GLY A 38 -11.79 -7.80 -8.05
C GLY A 38 -11.58 -7.03 -6.74
N SER A 39 -10.78 -7.54 -5.80
CA SER A 39 -10.62 -6.89 -4.48
C SER A 39 -9.57 -5.78 -4.47
N ILE A 40 -8.79 -5.64 -5.54
CA ILE A 40 -7.69 -4.67 -5.64
C ILE A 40 -8.02 -3.59 -6.67
N GLY A 41 -8.32 -2.38 -6.20
CA GLY A 41 -8.35 -1.18 -7.04
C GLY A 41 -6.93 -0.63 -7.27
N VAL A 42 -6.61 -0.27 -8.52
CA VAL A 42 -5.31 0.29 -8.91
C VAL A 42 -5.50 1.72 -9.45
N ALA A 43 -4.63 2.62 -9.02
CA ALA A 43 -4.59 4.02 -9.47
C ALA A 43 -3.14 4.50 -9.64
N ALA A 44 -2.99 5.63 -10.35
CA ALA A 44 -1.72 6.24 -10.66
C ALA A 44 -1.78 7.74 -10.38
N MET A 45 -0.76 8.27 -9.69
CA MET A 45 -0.66 9.69 -9.36
C MET A 45 0.54 10.38 -10.03
N GLY A 46 1.44 9.62 -10.66
CA GLY A 46 2.71 10.14 -11.16
C GLY A 46 3.44 10.94 -10.08
N GLU A 47 3.88 12.13 -10.44
CA GLU A 47 4.60 13.06 -9.55
C GLU A 47 3.68 14.03 -8.76
N ALA A 48 2.36 13.89 -8.86
CA ALA A 48 1.41 14.90 -8.37
C ALA A 48 1.31 15.00 -6.83
N ARG A 49 1.80 14.01 -6.09
CA ARG A 49 1.77 13.97 -4.61
C ARG A 49 3.15 13.62 -4.03
N PRO A 50 4.11 14.57 -4.06
CA PRO A 50 5.45 14.34 -3.52
C PRO A 50 5.41 14.29 -1.98
N LEU A 51 6.19 13.37 -1.39
CA LEU A 51 6.53 13.37 0.03
C LEU A 51 7.70 14.32 0.33
N VAL A 52 8.64 14.42 -0.62
CA VAL A 52 9.85 15.25 -0.50
C VAL A 52 10.09 16.07 -1.77
N GLY A 53 10.57 17.30 -1.62
CA GLY A 53 10.78 18.24 -2.75
C GLY A 53 12.21 18.32 -3.29
N CYS A 54 13.22 18.21 -2.42
CA CYS A 54 14.66 18.25 -2.75
C CYS A 54 15.04 19.44 -3.68
N PRO A 55 14.95 20.69 -3.19
CA PRO A 55 15.18 21.88 -4.02
C PRO A 55 16.66 22.20 -4.28
N THR A 56 17.57 21.71 -3.42
CA THR A 56 18.99 22.09 -3.42
C THR A 56 19.91 21.02 -3.99
N GLU A 57 19.48 19.75 -3.97
CA GLU A 57 20.26 18.61 -4.40
C GLU A 57 20.34 18.53 -5.92
N ASN A 58 21.43 17.95 -6.43
CA ASN A 58 21.63 17.67 -7.85
C ASN A 58 22.28 16.29 -8.05
N GLY A 59 22.32 15.83 -9.30
CA GLY A 59 22.97 14.56 -9.66
C GLY A 59 22.44 13.36 -8.85
N ASP A 60 23.35 12.55 -8.33
CA ASP A 60 22.99 11.35 -7.56
C ASP A 60 22.45 11.68 -6.17
N ALA A 61 22.87 12.80 -5.57
CA ALA A 61 22.30 13.28 -4.32
C ALA A 61 20.81 13.61 -4.47
N LEU A 62 20.41 14.19 -5.61
CA LEU A 62 19.00 14.44 -5.91
C LEU A 62 18.21 13.14 -6.07
N LYS A 63 18.75 12.14 -6.79
CA LYS A 63 18.08 10.84 -6.96
C LYS A 63 17.86 10.10 -5.64
N ALA A 64 18.84 10.20 -4.73
CA ALA A 64 18.76 9.64 -3.39
C ALA A 64 17.72 10.38 -2.56
N CYS A 65 17.76 11.72 -2.53
CA CYS A 65 16.78 12.53 -1.82
C CYS A 65 15.34 12.26 -2.30
N LEU A 66 15.12 12.15 -3.61
CA LEU A 66 13.80 11.89 -4.19
C LEU A 66 13.30 10.44 -4.04
N ALA A 67 14.12 9.52 -3.52
CA ALA A 67 13.76 8.11 -3.40
C ALA A 67 12.41 7.82 -2.73
N PRO A 68 12.00 8.52 -1.64
CA PRO A 68 10.70 8.29 -1.01
C PRO A 68 9.49 8.54 -1.93
N ASN A 69 9.63 9.36 -2.97
CA ASN A 69 8.54 9.62 -3.92
C ASN A 69 8.29 8.43 -4.84
N ARG A 70 9.25 7.53 -5.03
CA ARG A 70 9.13 6.31 -5.86
C ARG A 70 8.52 5.17 -5.04
N ARG A 71 7.22 5.25 -4.78
CA ARG A 71 6.49 4.31 -3.90
C ARG A 71 5.17 3.84 -4.49
N VAL A 72 4.61 2.81 -3.87
CA VAL A 72 3.23 2.37 -4.06
C VAL A 72 2.54 2.38 -2.70
N GLU A 73 1.43 3.09 -2.58
CA GLU A 73 0.59 3.12 -1.38
C GLU A 73 -0.48 2.03 -1.46
N VAL A 74 -0.58 1.22 -0.43
CA VAL A 74 -1.60 0.16 -0.30
C VAL A 74 -2.56 0.59 0.81
N VAL A 75 -3.84 0.70 0.46
CA VAL A 75 -4.92 1.04 1.40
C VAL A 75 -5.86 -0.15 1.43
N PHE A 76 -6.11 -0.68 2.62
CA PHE A 76 -7.06 -1.75 2.86
C PHE A 76 -8.42 -1.14 3.20
N VAL A 77 -9.46 -1.58 2.50
CA VAL A 77 -10.84 -1.21 2.81
C VAL A 77 -11.50 -2.47 3.36
N GLY A 78 -11.56 -2.56 4.69
CA GLY A 78 -12.35 -3.58 5.37
C GLY A 78 -13.74 -3.03 5.68
N HIS A 79 -14.78 -3.82 5.43
CA HIS A 79 -16.03 -3.64 6.16
C HIS A 79 -15.83 -4.30 7.52
N ALA A 80 -15.62 -3.50 8.57
CA ALA A 80 -15.76 -4.03 9.91
C ALA A 80 -17.23 -4.41 10.12
N LEU A 81 -17.52 -5.67 10.43
CA LEU A 81 -18.64 -5.94 11.32
C LEU A 81 -18.25 -5.33 12.66
N VAL A 82 -18.81 -4.16 12.96
CA VAL A 82 -18.57 -3.46 14.22
C VAL A 82 -19.24 -4.28 15.32
N ASP A 83 -18.47 -5.13 16.00
CA ASP A 83 -18.74 -5.39 17.41
C ASP A 83 -17.84 -4.45 18.23
N HIS A 84 -18.44 -3.82 19.23
CA HIS A 84 -18.22 -2.40 19.56
C HIS A 84 -16.86 -2.03 20.17
N ASP A 85 -15.85 -2.90 20.25
CA ASP A 85 -14.61 -2.52 20.93
C ASP A 85 -13.42 -3.49 20.78
N ARG A 86 -13.46 -4.42 19.82
CA ARG A 86 -12.44 -5.47 19.69
C ARG A 86 -11.91 -5.58 18.27
N ILE A 87 -10.60 -5.52 18.12
CA ILE A 87 -9.90 -5.80 16.87
C ILE A 87 -9.50 -7.28 16.90
N MET A 88 -10.08 -8.06 16.00
CA MET A 88 -9.79 -9.49 15.87
C MET A 88 -8.90 -9.71 14.65
N LEU A 89 -7.78 -10.42 14.82
CA LEU A 89 -7.03 -10.98 13.68
C LEU A 89 -7.71 -12.28 13.28
N VAL A 90 -8.10 -12.38 12.02
CA VAL A 90 -8.58 -13.63 11.43
C VAL A 90 -7.47 -14.16 10.54
N ARG A 91 -6.92 -15.32 10.89
CA ARG A 91 -5.97 -16.03 10.02
C ARG A 91 -6.50 -17.40 9.66
N GLU A 92 -6.32 -17.76 8.40
CA GLU A 92 -6.60 -19.09 7.91
C GLU A 92 -5.41 -19.98 8.31
N ILE A 93 -5.68 -21.09 9.00
CA ILE A 93 -4.69 -22.12 9.26
C ILE A 93 -4.99 -23.31 8.38
N GLU A 94 -4.04 -23.67 7.53
CA GLU A 94 -4.04 -24.99 6.90
C GLU A 94 -3.61 -26.04 7.94
N SER A 95 -4.59 -26.77 8.47
CA SER A 95 -4.33 -27.92 9.36
C SER A 95 -4.82 -29.19 8.70
N GLY A 96 -3.91 -29.88 8.00
CA GLY A 96 -4.09 -31.28 7.60
C GLY A 96 -5.37 -31.58 6.81
N GLY A 97 -5.83 -30.66 5.96
CA GLY A 97 -7.00 -30.86 5.08
C GLY A 97 -8.34 -30.38 5.63
N ALA A 98 -8.35 -29.62 6.73
CA ALA A 98 -9.50 -28.83 7.15
C ALA A 98 -9.15 -27.33 7.14
N ASP A 99 -10.00 -26.52 6.49
CA ASP A 99 -9.91 -25.07 6.54
C ASP A 99 -10.37 -24.60 7.92
N LEU A 100 -9.41 -24.33 8.80
CA LEU A 100 -9.67 -23.83 10.14
C LEU A 100 -9.39 -22.33 10.17
N ILE A 101 -10.34 -21.59 10.75
CA ILE A 101 -10.19 -20.17 11.01
C ILE A 101 -9.74 -20.00 12.45
N GLU A 102 -8.56 -19.42 12.64
CA GLU A 102 -8.11 -19.00 13.96
C GLU A 102 -8.38 -17.51 14.13
N ILE A 103 -9.05 -17.20 15.23
CA ILE A 103 -9.41 -15.84 15.60
C ILE A 103 -8.64 -15.50 16.87
N GLU A 104 -7.68 -14.59 16.74
CA GLU A 104 -6.90 -14.09 17.86
C GLU A 104 -7.29 -12.64 18.15
N GLU A 105 -7.58 -12.33 19.41
CA GLU A 105 -7.81 -10.94 19.82
C GLU A 105 -6.47 -10.23 19.91
N ILE A 106 -6.26 -9.22 19.06
CA ILE A 106 -5.05 -8.40 19.13
C ILE A 106 -5.29 -7.35 20.21
N ALA A 107 -4.53 -7.43 21.31
CA ALA A 107 -4.64 -6.50 22.42
C ALA A 107 -4.59 -5.03 21.93
N ARG A 108 -5.54 -4.23 22.42
CA ARG A 108 -5.86 -2.86 22.01
C ARG A 108 -4.61 -1.97 21.80
N THR A 109 -4.57 -1.25 20.68
CA THR A 109 -3.74 -0.04 20.54
C THR A 109 -4.52 1.14 21.13
N THR A 110 -4.03 1.70 22.24
CA THR A 110 -4.52 2.97 22.77
C THR A 110 -4.07 4.11 21.87
N VAL A 111 -5.01 4.83 21.25
CA VAL A 111 -4.73 6.10 20.55
C VAL A 111 -5.06 7.24 21.51
N THR A 112 -4.04 7.94 22.00
CA THR A 112 -4.24 9.17 22.77
C THR A 112 -4.34 10.34 21.79
N ILE A 113 -5.47 11.03 21.79
CA ILE A 113 -5.62 12.31 21.10
C ILE A 113 -5.02 13.38 22.03
N LEU A 114 -4.06 14.16 21.53
CA LEU A 114 -3.58 15.36 22.21
C LEU A 114 -4.42 16.54 21.73
N ASP A 115 -4.99 17.29 22.68
CA ASP A 115 -5.83 18.47 22.48
C ASP A 115 -5.17 19.56 21.63
#